data_AF-A0A0D0QH58-F1
#
_entry.id   AF-A0A0D0QH58-F1
#
_cell.length_a   1.000
_cell.length_b   1.000
_cell.length_c   1.000
_cell.angle_alpha   90.00
_cell.angle_beta   90.00
_cell.angle_gamma   90.00
#
_symmetry.space_group_name_H-M   'P 1'
#
loop_
_entity.id
_entity.type
_entity.pdbx_description
1 polymer ?
#
loop_
_entity_poly.entity_id
_entity_poly.type
_entity_poly.pdbx_seq_one_letter_code
_entity_poly.pdbx_strand_id
1 'polypeptide(L)'
;MRPTSPIEATGPGGVAGRCLCGAFAFTHAAPVGAITACHCTQCRQLSGHYAASSDADEGRLAWTATGGLGTWAGPAGSTRGFCRT
;
A
#
# COMPACT_ATOMS: atom_id res chain seq x y z
N MET A 1 16.70 -9.43 -5.21
CA MET A 1 16.87 -8.18 -5.98
C MET A 1 16.27 -7.04 -5.17
N ARG A 2 17.07 -6.05 -4.78
CA ARG A 2 16.60 -4.86 -4.06
C ARG A 2 16.13 -3.86 -5.12
N PRO A 3 14.92 -3.29 -5.04
CA PRO A 3 14.46 -2.32 -6.04
C PRO A 3 15.46 -1.15 -6.11
N THR A 4 15.96 -0.83 -7.30
CA THR A 4 17.11 0.08 -7.48
C THR A 4 16.72 1.56 -7.41
N SER A 5 15.47 1.92 -7.70
CA SER A 5 15.00 3.31 -7.61
C SER A 5 14.33 3.59 -6.27
N PRO A 6 14.65 4.70 -5.58
CA PRO A 6 13.87 5.18 -4.44
C PRO A 6 12.39 5.33 -4.80
N ILE A 7 11.52 5.23 -3.81
CA ILE A 7 10.11 5.55 -3.98
C ILE A 7 9.95 7.00 -3.51
N GLU A 8 9.74 7.94 -4.43
CA GLU A 8 9.69 9.37 -4.12
C GLU A 8 8.30 9.80 -3.66
N ALA A 9 8.24 10.45 -2.50
CA ALA A 9 7.03 10.98 -1.91
C ALA A 9 6.66 12.38 -2.43
N THR A 10 5.38 12.73 -2.38
CA THR A 10 4.91 14.09 -2.69
C THR A 10 5.17 15.02 -1.50
N GLY A 11 6.25 15.78 -1.56
CA GLY A 11 6.56 16.86 -0.59
C GLY A 11 6.93 16.38 0.83
N PRO A 12 7.24 17.32 1.73
CA PRO A 12 7.61 17.00 3.12
C PRO A 12 6.49 16.25 3.85
N GLY A 13 6.79 15.06 4.37
CA GLY A 13 5.84 14.23 5.12
C GLY A 13 4.88 13.40 4.26
N GLY A 14 4.96 13.49 2.92
CA GLY A 14 4.23 12.60 2.03
C GLY A 14 4.77 11.18 2.08
N VAL A 15 3.97 10.24 1.57
CA VAL A 15 4.35 8.83 1.44
C VAL A 15 4.26 8.41 -0.01
N ALA A 16 5.08 7.46 -0.43
CA ALA A 16 4.92 6.81 -1.71
C ALA A 16 5.23 5.32 -1.58
N GLY A 17 4.61 4.52 -2.46
CA GLY A 17 4.74 3.07 -2.46
C GLY A 17 4.69 2.48 -3.87
N ARG A 18 5.25 1.28 -4.03
CA ARG A 18 5.09 0.45 -5.24
C ARG A 18 5.28 -1.03 -4.91
N CYS A 19 4.79 -1.93 -5.77
CA CYS A 19 5.18 -3.33 -5.68
C CYS A 19 6.62 -3.56 -6.17
N LEU A 20 7.17 -4.74 -5.83
CA LEU A 20 8.54 -5.10 -6.21
C LEU A 20 8.74 -5.20 -7.72
N CYS A 21 7.75 -5.66 -8.48
CA CYS A 21 7.83 -5.69 -9.95
C CYS A 21 7.64 -4.30 -10.60
N GLY A 22 7.18 -3.31 -9.83
CA GLY A 22 6.95 -1.94 -10.31
C GLY A 22 5.69 -1.75 -11.15
N ALA A 23 4.87 -2.79 -11.35
CA ALA A 23 3.67 -2.70 -12.17
C ALA A 23 2.64 -1.70 -11.60
N PHE A 24 2.54 -1.58 -10.27
CA PHE A 24 1.72 -0.56 -9.61
C PHE A 24 2.55 0.29 -8.64
N ALA A 25 2.18 1.58 -8.55
CA ALA A 25 2.84 2.59 -7.73
C ALA A 25 1.86 3.74 -7.38
N PHE A 26 2.10 4.40 -6.25
CA PHE A 26 1.29 5.51 -5.76
C PHE A 26 2.11 6.52 -4.97
N THR A 27 1.57 7.73 -4.84
CA THR A 27 1.95 8.73 -3.84
C THR A 27 0.74 9.11 -2.98
N HIS A 28 1.00 9.63 -1.79
CA HIS A 28 -0.01 10.09 -0.83
C HIS A 28 0.49 11.35 -0.13
N ALA A 29 -0.32 12.40 -0.11
CA ALA A 29 0.03 13.66 0.52
C ALA A 29 -0.17 13.60 2.05
N ALA A 30 0.76 14.21 2.80
CA ALA A 30 0.76 14.21 4.26
C ALA A 30 -0.54 14.77 4.89
N PRO A 31 -0.84 14.42 6.16
CA PRO A 31 -0.25 13.34 6.95
C PRO A 31 -0.97 12.00 6.74
N VAL A 32 -0.26 10.88 6.92
CA VAL A 32 -0.89 9.57 7.15
C VAL A 32 -1.10 9.34 8.64
N GLY A 33 -2.04 8.47 8.98
CA GLY A 33 -2.34 8.10 10.37
C GLY A 33 -1.19 7.37 11.07
N ALA A 34 -1.37 7.16 12.38
CA ALA A 34 -0.43 6.38 13.18
C ALA A 34 -0.25 4.96 12.61
N ILE A 35 0.96 4.43 12.73
CA ILE A 35 1.26 3.07 12.29
C ILE A 35 0.62 2.09 13.27
N THR A 36 -0.19 1.19 12.74
CA THR A 36 -0.75 0.03 13.45
C THR A 36 0.01 -1.23 13.06
N ALA A 37 0.44 -2.01 14.05
CA ALA A 37 1.02 -3.35 13.85
C ALA A 37 -0.07 -4.43 14.08
N CYS A 38 -0.79 -4.80 13.03
CA CYS A 38 -1.90 -5.74 13.12
C CYS A 38 -1.45 -7.19 12.94
N HIS A 39 -1.96 -8.09 13.78
CA HIS A 39 -1.69 -9.54 13.76
C HIS A 39 -2.94 -10.40 13.61
N CYS A 40 -4.06 -9.84 13.13
CA CYS A 40 -5.26 -10.64 12.88
C CYS A 40 -5.00 -11.68 11.77
N THR A 41 -5.85 -12.70 11.67
CA THR A 41 -5.70 -13.78 10.67
C THR A 41 -5.53 -13.24 9.24
N GLN A 42 -6.29 -12.22 8.84
CA GLN A 42 -6.19 -11.62 7.50
C GLN A 42 -4.81 -10.96 7.27
N CYS A 43 -4.30 -10.20 8.24
CA CYS A 43 -3.01 -9.53 8.14
C CYS A 43 -1.84 -10.51 8.18
N ARG A 44 -1.94 -11.59 8.96
CA ARG A 44 -0.94 -12.66 8.97
C ARG A 44 -0.93 -13.46 7.67
N GLN A 45 -2.11 -13.74 7.09
CA GLN A 45 -2.19 -14.38 5.77
C GLN A 45 -1.54 -13.54 4.68
N LEU A 46 -1.67 -12.22 4.74
CA LEU A 46 -1.08 -11.31 3.76
C LEU A 46 0.44 -11.15 3.91
N SER A 47 0.93 -10.99 5.15
CA SER A 47 2.32 -10.60 5.41
C SER A 47 3.23 -11.74 5.87
N GLY A 48 2.67 -12.85 6.33
CA GLY A 48 3.40 -13.89 7.06
C GLY A 48 3.78 -13.50 8.50
N HIS A 49 3.48 -12.28 8.96
CA HIS A 49 3.81 -11.77 10.30
C HIS A 49 2.82 -10.67 10.74
N TYR A 50 3.31 -9.63 11.44
CA TYR A 50 2.56 -8.40 11.66
C TYR A 50 2.52 -7.60 10.35
N ALA A 51 1.36 -7.06 10.02
CA ALA A 51 1.25 -6.01 9.01
C ALA A 51 1.41 -4.65 9.69
N ALA A 52 2.43 -3.89 9.29
CA ALA A 52 2.59 -2.49 9.68
C ALA A 52 1.91 -1.60 8.62
N SER A 53 0.84 -0.90 9.01
CA SER A 53 0.05 -0.07 8.11
C SER A 53 -0.45 1.19 8.80
N SER A 54 -0.66 2.26 8.05
CA SER A 54 -1.29 3.49 8.51
C SER A 54 -2.60 3.70 7.76
N ASP A 55 -3.58 4.30 8.44
CA ASP A 55 -4.78 4.78 7.77
C ASP A 55 -4.44 6.02 6.91
N ALA A 56 -5.01 6.08 5.71
CA ALA A 56 -4.75 7.13 4.74
C ALA A 56 -6.05 7.54 4.05
N ASP A 57 -6.25 8.85 3.86
CA ASP A 57 -7.38 9.39 3.12
C ASP A 57 -7.24 9.05 1.63
N GLU A 58 -8.18 8.29 1.08
CA GLU A 58 -8.20 7.90 -0.33
C GLU A 58 -8.28 9.12 -1.26
N GLY A 59 -8.91 10.22 -0.84
CA GLY A 59 -8.98 11.46 -1.61
C GLY A 59 -7.62 12.14 -1.81
N ARG A 60 -6.58 11.72 -1.06
CA ARG A 60 -5.20 12.20 -1.16
C ARG A 60 -4.25 11.19 -1.80
N LEU A 61 -4.77 10.06 -2.25
CA LEU A 61 -4.02 9.02 -2.94
C LEU A 61 -3.94 9.34 -4.43
N ALA A 62 -2.73 9.39 -4.96
CA ALA A 62 -2.49 9.53 -6.40
C ALA A 62 -1.80 8.26 -6.92
N TRP A 63 -2.48 7.53 -7.80
CA TRP A 63 -1.88 6.38 -8.48
C TRP A 63 -0.96 6.86 -9.60
N THR A 64 0.32 6.47 -9.55
CA THR A 64 1.29 6.76 -10.61
C THR A 64 1.46 5.58 -11.56
N ALA A 65 1.08 4.37 -11.13
CA ALA A 65 0.91 3.20 -11.97
C ALA A 65 -0.14 2.24 -11.36
N THR A 66 -0.99 1.65 -12.18
CA THR A 66 -2.01 0.66 -11.75
C THR A 66 -1.87 -0.68 -12.47
N GLY A 67 -0.79 -0.86 -13.23
CA GLY A 67 -0.48 -2.11 -13.92
C GLY A 67 -0.38 -3.27 -12.93
N GLY A 68 -1.00 -4.40 -13.26
CA GLY A 68 -0.92 -5.59 -12.42
C GLY A 68 -1.62 -5.50 -11.06
N LEU A 69 -2.35 -4.42 -10.74
CA LEU A 69 -3.20 -4.37 -9.55
C LEU A 69 -4.35 -5.40 -9.70
N GLY A 70 -4.48 -6.28 -8.71
CA GLY A 70 -5.61 -7.16 -8.50
C GLY A 70 -6.34 -6.75 -7.22
N THR A 71 -7.62 -7.08 -7.14
CA THR A 71 -8.46 -6.73 -5.99
C THR A 71 -9.18 -7.95 -5.46
N TRP A 72 -9.30 -8.04 -4.14
CA TRP A 72 -10.14 -9.02 -3.46
C TRP A 72 -11.17 -8.29 -2.59
N ALA A 73 -12.44 -8.65 -2.74
CA ALA A 73 -13.53 -8.10 -1.95
C ALA A 73 -13.70 -8.91 -0.66
N GLY A 74 -13.67 -8.21 0.47
CA GLY A 74 -13.83 -8.78 1.80
C GLY A 74 -15.28 -8.77 2.30
N PRO A 75 -15.56 -9.55 3.36
CA PRO A 75 -16.92 -9.86 3.82
C PRO A 75 -17.71 -8.67 4.43
N ALA A 76 -17.15 -7.46 4.46
CA ALA A 76 -17.81 -6.25 4.95
C ALA A 76 -17.67 -5.07 3.96
N GLY A 77 -17.51 -5.36 2.67
CA GLY A 77 -17.32 -4.33 1.63
C GLY A 77 -15.91 -3.74 1.57
N SER A 78 -14.97 -4.23 2.39
CA SER A 78 -13.56 -3.85 2.31
C SER A 78 -12.94 -4.38 1.03
N THR A 79 -12.11 -3.59 0.34
CA THR A 79 -11.33 -4.06 -0.82
C THR A 79 -9.85 -4.14 -0.46
N ARG A 80 -9.19 -5.23 -0.85
CA ARG A 80 -7.73 -5.39 -0.73
C ARG A 80 -7.08 -5.41 -2.10
N GLY A 81 -6.19 -4.45 -2.36
CA GLY A 81 -5.34 -4.43 -3.54
C GLY A 81 -4.07 -5.27 -3.35
N PHE A 82 -3.64 -5.99 -4.39
CA PHE A 82 -2.39 -6.76 -4.41
C PHE A 82 -1.78 -6.83 -5.81
N CYS A 83 -0.48 -7.13 -5.87
CA CYS A 83 0.23 -7.38 -7.14
C CYS A 83 -0.19 -8.75 -7.70
N ARG A 84 -0.61 -8.82 -8.97
CA ARG A 84 -0.95 -10.08 -9.65
C ARG A 84 0.25 -10.83 -10.24
N THR A 85 1.43 -10.21 -10.22
CA THR A 85 2.71 -10.85 -10.50
C THR A 85 3.24 -11.48 -9.23
#